data_AF-A0A964XWH9-F1
#
_entry.id   AF-A0A964XWH9-F1
#
_cell.length_a   1.000
_cell.length_b   1.000
_cell.length_c   1.000
_cell.angle_alpha   90.00
_cell.angle_beta   90.00
_cell.angle_gamma   90.00
#
_symmetry.space_group_name_H-M   'P 1'
#
loop_
_entity.id
_entity.type
_entity.pdbx_description
1 polymer ?
#
loop_
_entity_poly.entity_id
_entity_poly.type
_entity_poly.pdbx_seq_one_letter_code
_entity_poly.pdbx_strand_id
1 'polypeptide(L)'
;MHPLSSQVKVLAFDVFGTVVDWHGSIQREIQSMVPGVDGDAFALAWRAGYQPAMQRVRSGELGWTRIDDLHRMILDTILPEFGLQHLNESQRQHLNLAWHRLRPWEDSAPGLR
;
A
#
# COMPACT_ATOMS: atom_id res chain seq x y z
N MET A 1 -20.91 25.13 20.67
CA MET A 1 -20.32 23.93 20.04
C MET A 1 -21.32 22.80 20.23
N HIS A 2 -21.94 22.30 19.16
CA HIS A 2 -22.83 21.12 19.28
C HIS A 2 -21.92 19.91 19.52
N PRO A 3 -22.08 19.15 20.61
CA PRO A 3 -21.27 17.95 20.80
C PRO A 3 -21.73 16.93 19.76
N LEU A 4 -20.94 16.77 18.71
CA LEU A 4 -21.11 15.73 17.68
C LEU A 4 -21.18 14.32 18.31
N SER A 5 -20.61 14.13 19.52
CA SER A 5 -20.39 12.80 20.09
C SER A 5 -21.63 12.07 20.60
N SER A 6 -22.73 12.75 20.98
CA SER A 6 -23.87 12.05 21.61
C SER A 6 -24.81 11.35 20.60
N GLN A 7 -24.68 11.66 19.31
CA GLN A 7 -25.53 11.11 18.25
C GLN A 7 -24.80 10.20 17.25
N VAL A 8 -23.47 10.28 17.17
CA VAL A 8 -22.68 9.42 16.27
C VAL A 8 -22.73 7.98 16.76
N LYS A 9 -23.11 7.07 15.85
CA LYS A 9 -23.20 5.61 16.11
C LYS A 9 -22.09 4.81 15.47
N VAL A 10 -21.48 5.34 14.39
CA VAL A 10 -20.46 4.65 13.61
C VAL A 10 -19.36 5.65 13.25
N LEU A 11 -18.12 5.22 13.41
CA LEU A 11 -16.94 5.84 12.83
C LEU A 11 -16.34 4.86 11.84
N ALA A 12 -16.18 5.29 10.59
CA ALA A 12 -15.50 4.54 9.54
C ALA A 12 -14.18 5.23 9.23
N PHE A 13 -13.11 4.45 9.10
CA PHE A 13 -11.77 4.96 8.90
C PHE A 13 -11.25 4.52 7.53
N ASP A 14 -10.72 5.47 6.78
CA ASP A 14 -9.70 5.13 5.80
C ASP A 14 -8.50 4.49 6.52
N VAL A 15 -7.77 3.59 5.86
CA VAL A 15 -6.71 2.79 6.50
C VAL A 15 -5.33 3.22 6.04
N PHE A 16 -5.06 3.19 4.73
CA PHE A 16 -3.71 3.43 4.20
C PHE A 16 -3.33 4.91 4.28
N GLY A 17 -2.47 5.24 5.24
CA GLY A 17 -1.99 6.60 5.51
C GLY A 17 -2.72 7.24 6.68
N THR A 18 -4.00 6.93 6.86
CA THR A 18 -4.80 7.42 7.99
C THR A 18 -4.52 6.62 9.27
N VAL A 19 -4.46 5.28 9.19
CA VAL A 19 -4.28 4.38 10.35
C VAL A 19 -2.90 3.71 10.36
N VAL A 20 -2.32 3.52 9.18
CA VAL A 20 -1.02 2.82 9.03
C VAL A 20 -0.01 3.62 8.23
N ASP A 21 1.25 3.52 8.66
CA ASP A 21 2.45 3.97 7.96
C ASP A 21 2.74 3.05 6.78
N TRP A 22 2.01 3.24 5.67
CA TRP A 22 2.24 2.44 4.47
C TRP A 22 3.64 2.69 3.89
N HIS A 23 4.08 3.96 3.87
CA HIS A 23 5.33 4.36 3.22
C HIS A 23 6.54 3.72 3.90
N GLY A 24 6.71 3.97 5.20
CA GLY A 24 7.83 3.45 5.96
C GLY A 24 7.80 1.92 6.03
N SER A 25 6.62 1.29 6.05
CA SER A 25 6.54 -0.18 6.03
C SER A 25 6.99 -0.78 4.70
N ILE A 26 6.55 -0.24 3.56
CA ILE A 26 6.99 -0.72 2.24
C ILE A 26 8.48 -0.45 2.04
N GLN A 27 8.98 0.73 2.42
CA GLN A 27 10.39 1.07 2.38
C GLN A 27 11.24 0.05 3.17
N ARG A 28 10.87 -0.24 4.42
CA ARG A 28 11.59 -1.20 5.26
C ARG A 28 11.57 -2.61 4.68
N GLU A 29 10.41 -3.04 4.15
CA GLU A 29 10.27 -4.37 3.54
C GLU A 29 11.25 -4.55 2.38
N ILE A 30 11.24 -3.61 1.42
CA ILE A 30 12.08 -3.74 0.23
C ILE A 30 13.57 -3.63 0.56
N GLN A 31 13.94 -2.75 1.49
CA GLN A 31 15.33 -2.62 1.96
C GLN A 31 15.82 -3.87 2.70
N SER A 32 14.94 -4.55 3.43
CA SER A 32 15.27 -5.82 4.08
C SER A 32 15.45 -6.96 3.08
N MET A 33 14.68 -6.98 1.99
CA MET A 33 14.74 -8.03 0.99
C MET A 33 15.88 -7.80 -0.02
N VAL A 34 16.17 -6.55 -0.36
CA VAL A 34 17.17 -6.16 -1.36
C VAL A 34 18.04 -5.02 -0.80
N PRO A 35 19.16 -5.34 -0.14
CA PRO A 35 20.07 -4.34 0.39
C PRO A 35 20.60 -3.41 -0.70
N GLY A 36 20.59 -2.10 -0.44
CA GLY A 36 21.11 -1.07 -1.36
C GLY A 36 20.07 -0.49 -2.33
N VAL A 37 18.84 -1.00 -2.36
CA VAL A 37 17.73 -0.37 -3.09
C VAL A 37 17.32 0.95 -2.42
N ASP A 38 16.97 1.94 -3.23
CA ASP A 38 16.28 3.14 -2.75
C ASP A 38 14.83 2.80 -2.39
N GLY A 39 14.60 2.49 -1.12
CA GLY A 39 13.29 2.07 -0.63
C GLY A 39 12.24 3.19 -0.58
N ASP A 40 12.66 4.45 -0.45
CA ASP A 40 11.77 5.61 -0.45
C ASP A 40 11.22 5.79 -1.87
N ALA A 41 12.12 5.88 -2.85
CA ALA A 41 11.75 5.97 -4.26
C ALA A 41 10.88 4.78 -4.69
N PHE A 42 11.20 3.56 -4.24
CA PHE A 42 10.43 2.36 -4.53
C PHE A 42 8.99 2.43 -3.97
N ALA A 43 8.84 2.80 -2.69
CA ALA A 43 7.52 2.91 -2.05
C ALA A 43 6.65 3.98 -2.75
N LEU A 44 7.25 5.12 -3.10
CA LEU A 44 6.57 6.19 -3.83
C LEU A 44 6.16 5.77 -5.24
N ALA A 45 7.04 5.09 -6.00
CA ALA A 45 6.73 4.59 -7.34
C ALA A 45 5.56 3.59 -7.32
N TRP A 46 5.56 2.67 -6.35
CA TRP A 46 4.46 1.71 -6.21
C TRP A 46 3.14 2.42 -5.85
N ARG A 47 3.18 3.38 -4.93
CA ARG A 47 1.98 4.14 -4.56
C ARG A 47 1.48 5.01 -5.72
N ALA A 48 2.38 5.59 -6.52
CA ALA A 48 2.02 6.41 -7.67
C ALA A 48 1.23 5.62 -8.73
N GLY A 49 1.54 4.33 -8.92
CA GLY A 49 0.80 3.46 -9.84
C GLY A 49 -0.64 3.15 -9.43
N TYR A 50 -1.02 3.39 -8.17
CA TYR A 50 -2.37 3.08 -7.66
C TYR A 50 -3.46 3.90 -8.36
N GLN A 51 -3.28 5.22 -8.49
CA GLN A 51 -4.31 6.09 -9.07
C GLN A 51 -4.60 5.74 -10.54
N PRO A 52 -3.60 5.57 -11.42
CA PRO A 52 -3.83 5.08 -12.78
C PRO A 52 -4.51 3.71 -12.82
N ALA A 53 -4.06 2.73 -12.02
CA ALA A 53 -4.64 1.39 -12.00
C ALA A 53 -6.12 1.41 -11.56
N MET A 54 -6.44 2.17 -10.51
CA MET A 54 -7.82 2.38 -10.06
C MET A 54 -8.66 3.14 -11.09
N GLN A 55 -8.08 4.08 -11.83
CA GLN A 55 -8.81 4.79 -12.87
C GLN A 55 -9.30 3.85 -13.97
N ARG A 56 -8.49 2.86 -14.35
CA ARG A 56 -8.86 1.85 -15.35
C ARG A 56 -10.04 0.99 -14.87
N VAL A 57 -10.09 0.66 -13.58
CA VAL A 57 -11.25 -0.03 -12.98
C VAL A 57 -12.48 0.88 -12.96
N ARG A 58 -12.33 2.14 -12.52
CA ARG A 58 -13.44 3.11 -12.44
C ARG A 58 -14.04 3.46 -13.80
N SER A 59 -13.24 3.49 -14.86
CA SER A 59 -13.70 3.75 -16.23
C SER A 59 -14.35 2.52 -16.89
N GLY A 60 -14.20 1.34 -16.30
CA GLY A 60 -14.65 0.07 -16.91
C GLY A 60 -13.69 -0.49 -17.97
N GLU A 61 -12.53 0.13 -18.18
CA GLU A 61 -11.47 -0.41 -19.04
C GLU A 61 -10.94 -1.75 -18.49
N LEU A 62 -10.78 -1.80 -17.17
CA LEU A 62 -10.49 -3.01 -16.42
C LEU A 62 -11.75 -3.40 -15.63
N GLY A 63 -12.11 -4.70 -15.65
CA GLY A 63 -13.19 -5.21 -14.83
C GLY A 63 -12.94 -5.04 -13.33
N TRP A 64 -13.93 -5.38 -12.49
CA TRP A 64 -13.71 -5.43 -11.04
C TRP A 64 -12.49 -6.28 -10.72
N THR A 65 -11.54 -5.70 -9.99
CA THR A 65 -10.23 -6.29 -9.73
C THR A 65 -9.88 -6.07 -8.27
N ARG A 66 -9.33 -7.10 -7.62
CA ARG A 66 -8.91 -6.99 -6.22
C ARG A 66 -7.73 -6.03 -6.10
N ILE A 67 -7.65 -5.34 -4.97
CA ILE A 67 -6.53 -4.45 -4.69
C ILE A 67 -5.17 -5.18 -4.70
N ASP A 68 -5.12 -6.45 -4.26
CA ASP A 68 -3.92 -7.28 -4.30
C ASP A 68 -3.41 -7.49 -5.74
N ASP A 69 -4.33 -7.65 -6.68
CA ASP A 69 -4.01 -7.87 -8.10
C ASP A 69 -3.57 -6.54 -8.75
N LEU A 70 -4.21 -5.42 -8.38
CA LEU A 70 -3.77 -4.08 -8.79
C LEU A 70 -2.36 -3.79 -8.29
N HIS A 71 -2.08 -4.04 -7.00
CA HIS A 71 -0.75 -3.89 -6.44
C HIS A 71 0.26 -4.77 -7.16
N ARG A 72 -0.11 -6.01 -7.53
CA ARG A 72 0.78 -6.91 -8.25
C ARG A 72 1.11 -6.40 -9.66
N MET A 73 0.11 -5.92 -10.40
CA MET A 73 0.33 -5.34 -11.73
C MET A 73 1.26 -4.12 -11.67
N ILE A 74 1.08 -3.24 -10.69
CA ILE A 74 1.95 -2.08 -10.49
C ILE A 74 3.37 -2.55 -10.12
N LEU A 75 3.49 -3.52 -9.21
CA LEU A 75 4.77 -4.09 -8.80
C LEU A 75 5.55 -4.60 -10.01
N ASP A 76 4.92 -5.44 -10.84
CA ASP A 76 5.58 -6.00 -12.02
C ASP A 76 5.97 -4.92 -13.04
N THR A 77 5.27 -3.78 -13.06
CA THR A 77 5.60 -2.61 -13.89
C THR A 77 6.84 -1.88 -13.39
N ILE A 78 6.95 -1.64 -12.07
CA ILE A 78 8.04 -0.81 -11.52
C ILE A 78 9.33 -1.60 -11.25
N LEU A 79 9.27 -2.93 -11.05
CA LEU A 79 10.45 -3.74 -10.72
C LEU A 79 11.66 -3.51 -11.67
N PRO A 80 11.49 -3.41 -13.00
CA PRO A 80 12.60 -3.11 -13.91
C PRO A 80 13.26 -1.75 -13.68
N GLU A 81 12.50 -0.73 -13.26
CA GLU A 81 13.01 0.63 -12.99
C GLU A 81 14.02 0.64 -11.83
N PHE A 82 13.91 -0.33 -10.93
CA PHE A 82 14.79 -0.52 -9.78
C PHE A 82 15.81 -1.66 -9.98
N GLY A 83 15.90 -2.25 -11.19
CA GLY A 83 16.80 -3.38 -11.47
C GLY A 83 16.40 -4.69 -10.79
N LEU A 84 15.15 -4.82 -10.35
CA LEU A 84 14.64 -5.92 -9.53
C LEU A 84 13.91 -7.00 -10.35
N GLN A 85 14.04 -7.01 -11.67
CA GLN A 85 13.44 -8.04 -12.54
C GLN A 85 13.92 -9.47 -12.22
N HIS A 86 15.07 -9.60 -11.55
CA HIS A 86 15.65 -10.87 -11.13
C HIS A 86 14.90 -11.54 -9.96
N LEU A 87 13.98 -10.84 -9.28
CA LEU A 87 13.17 -11.44 -8.23
C LEU A 87 12.29 -12.55 -8.80
N ASN A 88 12.35 -13.73 -8.18
CA ASN A 88 11.51 -14.86 -8.54
C ASN A 88 10.06 -14.68 -8.07
N GLU A 89 9.16 -15.56 -8.50
CA GLU A 89 7.73 -15.43 -8.20
C GLU A 89 7.42 -15.43 -6.70
N SER A 90 8.09 -16.28 -5.91
CA SER A 90 7.88 -16.32 -4.46
C SER A 90 8.29 -15.00 -3.79
N GLN A 91 9.40 -14.40 -4.22
CA GLN A 91 9.85 -13.09 -3.73
C GLN A 91 8.88 -11.97 -4.11
N ARG A 92 8.39 -11.97 -5.36
CA ARG A 92 7.41 -10.98 -5.81
C ARG A 92 6.07 -11.13 -5.09
N GLN A 93 5.62 -12.35 -4.83
CA GLN A 93 4.42 -12.62 -4.05
C GLN A 93 4.59 -12.14 -2.60
N HIS A 94 5.72 -12.46 -1.97
CA HIS A 94 6.04 -12.02 -0.62
C HIS A 94 6.02 -10.49 -0.49
N LEU A 95 6.66 -9.81 -1.44
CA LEU A 95 6.70 -8.36 -1.52
C LEU A 95 5.31 -7.77 -1.79
N ASN A 96 4.51 -8.36 -2.69
CA ASN A 96 3.13 -7.90 -2.94
C ASN A 96 2.27 -7.94 -1.67
N LEU A 97 2.48 -8.93 -0.80
CA LEU A 97 1.78 -9.05 0.47
C LEU A 97 2.30 -8.10 1.56
N ALA A 98 3.31 -7.27 1.29
CA ALA A 98 3.80 -6.28 2.25
C ALA A 98 2.71 -5.28 2.66
N TRP A 99 1.77 -4.98 1.77
CA TRP A 99 0.58 -4.15 2.05
C TRP A 99 -0.34 -4.73 3.15
N HIS A 100 -0.16 -6.00 3.53
CA HIS A 100 -0.88 -6.67 4.62
C HIS A 100 -0.13 -6.61 5.96
N ARG A 101 1.12 -6.11 5.97
CA ARG A 101 2.01 -6.07 7.15
C ARG A 101 2.43 -4.65 7.53
N LEU A 102 1.54 -3.68 7.33
CA LEU A 102 1.82 -2.27 7.58
C LEU A 102 1.79 -1.95 9.07
N ARG A 103 2.73 -1.12 9.53
CA ARG A 103 2.78 -0.70 10.94
C ARG A 103 1.72 0.37 11.17
N PRO A 104 0.91 0.28 12.24
CA PRO A 104 0.03 1.37 12.63
C PRO A 104 0.84 2.58 13.09
N TRP A 105 0.25 3.78 13.00
CA TRP A 105 0.77 4.94 13.73
C TRP A 105 0.66 4.68 15.24
N GLU A 106 1.53 5.32 16.04
CA GLU A 106 1.61 5.08 17.49
C GLU A 106 0.28 5.30 18.21
N ASP A 107 -0.52 6.25 17.73
CA ASP A 107 -1.81 6.67 18.27
C ASP A 107 -3.01 5.87 17.73
N SER A 108 -2.86 5.18 16.58
CA SER A 108 -3.97 4.53 15.91
C SER A 108 -4.62 3.41 16.74
N ALA A 109 -3.83 2.44 17.23
CA ALA A 109 -4.39 1.35 18.02
C ALA A 109 -4.94 1.80 19.39
N PRO A 110 -4.28 2.71 20.15
CA PRO A 110 -4.88 3.29 21.35
C PRO A 110 -6.17 4.08 21.09
N GLY A 111 -6.28 4.78 19.96
CA GLY A 111 -7.43 5.63 19.62
C GLY A 111 -8.68 4.89 19.12
N LEU A 112 -8.53 3.64 18.67
CA LEU A 112 -9.62 2.81 18.10
C LEU A 112 -10.24 1.83 19.12
N ARG A 113 -10.01 2.03 20.42
CA ARG A 113 -10.50 1.16 21.50
C ARG A 113 -11.96 1.38 21.88
#